data_AF-A0A7K9PZQ8-F1
#
_entry.id   AF-A0A7K9PZQ8-F1
#
_cell.length_a   1.000
_cell.length_b   1.000
_cell.length_c   1.000
_cell.angle_alpha   90.00
_cell.angle_beta   90.00
_cell.angle_gamma   90.00
#
_symmetry.space_group_name_H-M   'P 1'
#
loop_
_entity.id
_entity.type
_entity.pdbx_description
1 polymer ?
#
loop_
_entity_poly.entity_id
_entity_poly.type
_entity_poly.pdbx_seq_one_letter_code
_entity_poly.pdbx_strand_id
1 'polypeptide(L)'
;MLLSLGLLFAALSLGRCIPLQQAPNRSKLLLVSFDGFRWNYDQDVDTPNLDAMAADGVKAKYMTPAFVTLTSPCHFTLLTGRYLENHGVIHNMWFDTKTGVRLPYYTTQGISSWWDNGSLPIWITAQRQASEFMECLHSQGLKTGSIHFPGTKAKYQGEQVYKKVVEPALFNYSNETNWRQSIDTVMEWFTVENLDFITLYFGEPDSSGHKFGPESTQRKNMIKQVDRTVGYLRQRIQEKGLESSLNLIITSDHGMETVIKTNEIHIRKVTNFTFQDLDFQLLDYGPSGLLVPKEGKLEHVYSVLKNAHPKLHVYKKEEFPKRFHYANHSRITPLLLYSDPGYVIHGRYKVQFNKGEHGFDNEAMNMKTIFRAVGPAFKKGLVVEPFESVNVYALLCELLGITPEPHDGSLEVTKPMLRSGAPLHPAGKMPLMLGLALVLGCWGGLF
;
A
#
# COMPACT_ATOMS: atom_id res chain seq x y z
N MET A 1 -16.45 45.40 -70.13
CA MET A 1 -17.44 44.82 -69.21
C MET A 1 -16.72 43.78 -68.36
N LEU A 2 -16.71 44.02 -67.04
CA LEU A 2 -16.59 43.07 -65.93
C LEU A 2 -15.28 42.27 -65.83
N LEU A 3 -14.36 42.61 -64.93
CA LEU A 3 -14.36 42.29 -63.48
C LEU A 3 -14.65 40.80 -63.23
N SER A 4 -13.61 40.01 -62.93
CA SER A 4 -13.56 39.01 -61.83
C SER A 4 -12.56 37.88 -62.12
N LEU A 5 -11.26 38.08 -61.92
CA LEU A 5 -10.33 36.96 -61.72
C LEU A 5 -9.00 37.47 -61.16
N GLY A 6 -9.01 37.82 -59.87
CA GLY A 6 -7.83 38.36 -59.22
C GLY A 6 -8.10 38.73 -57.77
N LEU A 7 -8.66 37.81 -56.98
CA LEU A 7 -8.83 37.94 -55.54
C LEU A 7 -9.09 36.54 -54.96
N LEU A 8 -8.09 35.67 -55.02
CA LEU A 8 -8.13 34.40 -54.30
C LEU A 8 -6.74 33.91 -53.88
N PHE A 9 -5.80 34.82 -53.57
CA PHE A 9 -4.52 34.44 -52.95
C PHE A 9 -3.89 35.60 -52.15
N ALA A 10 -4.70 36.34 -51.38
CA ALA A 10 -4.19 37.38 -50.48
C ALA A 10 -5.01 37.53 -49.19
N ALA A 11 -5.43 36.40 -48.62
CA ALA A 11 -5.88 36.33 -47.23
C ALA A 11 -5.00 35.32 -46.46
N LEU A 12 -3.68 35.56 -46.49
CA LEU A 12 -2.78 35.09 -45.44
C LEU A 12 -3.12 35.89 -44.18
N SER A 13 -4.23 35.51 -43.54
CA SER A 13 -4.53 35.93 -42.19
C SER A 13 -3.38 35.45 -41.30
N LEU A 14 -2.69 36.42 -40.71
CA LEU A 14 -1.76 36.29 -39.59
C LEU A 14 -2.37 35.39 -38.50
N GLY A 15 -2.23 34.08 -38.66
CA GLY A 15 -2.43 33.13 -37.58
C GLY A 15 -1.37 33.42 -36.55
N ARG A 16 -1.73 34.12 -35.46
CA ARG A 16 -0.91 34.15 -34.25
C ARG A 16 -0.63 32.68 -33.92
N CYS A 17 0.61 32.27 -34.02
CA CYS A 17 1.11 31.08 -33.34
C CYS A 17 0.87 31.33 -31.85
N ILE A 18 -0.31 30.91 -31.36
CA ILE A 18 -0.50 30.67 -29.95
C ILE A 18 0.49 29.55 -29.66
N PRO A 19 1.49 29.75 -28.78
CA PRO A 19 2.32 28.64 -28.35
C PRO A 19 1.35 27.57 -27.88
N LEU A 20 1.47 26.34 -28.41
CA LEU A 20 0.82 25.20 -27.77
C LEU A 20 1.28 25.27 -26.31
N GLN A 21 0.38 25.69 -25.43
CA GLN A 21 0.60 25.63 -24.02
C GLN A 21 0.73 24.14 -23.75
N GLN A 22 1.97 23.66 -23.58
CA GLN A 22 2.23 22.29 -23.19
C GLN A 22 1.28 22.01 -22.04
N ALA A 23 0.41 21.01 -22.20
CA ALA A 23 -0.40 20.52 -21.10
C ALA A 23 0.54 20.40 -19.88
N PRO A 24 0.17 20.93 -18.71
CA PRO A 24 1.05 20.90 -17.55
C PRO A 24 1.55 19.48 -17.38
N ASN A 25 2.86 19.28 -17.52
CA ASN A 25 3.44 17.95 -17.58
C ASN A 25 3.16 17.28 -16.22
N ARG A 26 2.23 16.32 -16.20
CA ARG A 26 1.77 15.71 -14.96
C ARG A 26 2.97 15.08 -14.27
N SER A 27 3.14 15.36 -12.98
CA SER A 27 4.27 14.81 -12.25
C SER A 27 4.16 13.30 -12.14
N LYS A 28 5.28 12.62 -12.34
CA LYS A 28 5.45 11.18 -12.09
C LYS A 28 5.39 10.93 -10.58
N LEU A 29 5.19 9.67 -10.19
CA LEU A 29 5.10 9.27 -8.78
C LEU A 29 5.93 8.01 -8.49
N LEU A 30 6.76 8.08 -7.46
CA LEU A 30 7.51 6.95 -6.92
C LEU A 30 7.07 6.69 -5.47
N LEU A 31 6.56 5.48 -5.22
CA LEU A 31 6.29 4.98 -3.87
C LEU A 31 7.36 3.97 -3.48
N VAL A 32 8.10 4.27 -2.42
CA VAL A 32 9.13 3.38 -1.86
C VAL A 32 8.69 2.87 -0.50
N SER A 33 8.78 1.56 -0.29
CA SER A 33 8.57 0.91 1.00
C SER A 33 9.85 0.26 1.51
N PHE A 34 10.23 0.56 2.74
CA PHE A 34 11.26 -0.17 3.50
C PHE A 34 10.55 -0.99 4.57
N ASP A 35 10.45 -2.31 4.41
CA ASP A 35 9.67 -3.20 5.28
C ASP A 35 10.08 -3.05 6.76
N GLY A 36 9.10 -2.98 7.66
CA GLY A 36 9.34 -2.99 9.11
C GLY A 36 10.07 -1.76 9.65
N PHE A 37 10.01 -0.62 8.96
CA PHE A 37 10.61 0.64 9.41
C PHE A 37 9.72 1.28 10.49
N ARG A 38 10.02 0.97 11.76
CA ARG A 38 9.34 1.56 12.92
C ARG A 38 9.50 3.08 12.96
N TRP A 39 8.44 3.79 13.33
CA TRP A 39 8.31 5.25 13.26
C TRP A 39 9.45 6.07 13.88
N ASN A 40 10.19 5.51 14.84
CA ASN A 40 11.25 6.16 15.60
C ASN A 40 12.66 5.62 15.31
N TYR A 41 12.84 4.75 14.32
CA TYR A 41 14.16 4.20 14.00
C TYR A 41 15.18 5.24 13.51
N ASP A 42 14.72 6.43 13.10
CA ASP A 42 15.56 7.59 12.77
C ASP A 42 15.95 8.42 14.01
N GLN A 43 15.42 8.13 15.20
CA GLN A 43 15.70 8.94 16.41
C GLN A 43 16.96 8.49 17.15
N ASP A 44 17.41 7.26 16.96
CA ASP A 44 18.57 6.68 17.66
C ASP A 44 19.71 6.27 16.71
N VAL A 45 19.70 6.83 15.50
CA VAL A 45 20.65 6.63 14.40
C VAL A 45 20.85 7.96 13.67
N ASP A 46 22.08 8.29 13.29
CA ASP A 46 22.34 9.45 12.42
C ASP A 46 21.75 9.20 11.02
N THR A 47 20.73 9.97 10.63
CA THR A 47 20.01 9.82 9.35
C THR A 47 19.96 11.13 8.54
N PRO A 48 21.12 11.65 8.09
CA PRO A 48 21.19 12.96 7.46
C PRO A 48 20.34 13.09 6.18
N ASN A 49 20.15 12.01 5.41
CA ASN A 49 19.37 12.07 4.18
C ASN A 49 17.86 12.08 4.45
N LEU A 50 17.40 11.32 5.45
CA LEU A 50 16.01 11.37 5.93
C LEU A 50 15.69 12.70 6.60
N ASP A 51 16.65 13.30 7.31
CA ASP A 51 16.51 14.63 7.93
C ASP A 51 16.39 15.71 6.85
N ALA A 52 17.27 15.69 5.85
CA ALA A 52 17.18 16.58 4.70
C ALA A 52 15.84 16.39 3.95
N MET A 53 15.38 15.16 3.76
CA MET A 53 14.08 14.88 3.13
C MET A 53 12.91 15.46 3.93
N ALA A 54 12.97 15.42 5.27
CA ALA A 54 11.95 16.02 6.12
C ALA A 54 11.96 17.56 6.01
N ALA A 55 13.13 18.20 5.94
CA ALA A 55 13.26 19.64 5.74
C ALA A 55 12.75 20.07 4.35
N ASP A 56 13.03 19.27 3.32
CA ASP A 56 12.65 19.57 1.93
C ASP A 56 11.19 19.23 1.60
N GLY A 57 10.48 18.55 2.50
CA GLY A 57 9.20 17.95 2.20
C GLY A 57 8.23 17.87 3.39
N VAL A 58 7.55 16.73 3.48
CA VAL A 58 6.54 16.41 4.48
C VAL A 58 6.98 15.19 5.28
N LYS A 59 6.76 15.24 6.60
CA LYS A 59 6.96 14.12 7.54
C LYS A 59 5.69 13.95 8.38
N ALA A 60 5.18 12.73 8.48
CA ALA A 60 4.20 12.42 9.54
C ALA A 60 4.93 12.18 10.87
N LYS A 61 4.33 12.55 12.00
CA LYS A 61 4.84 12.12 13.32
C LYS A 61 4.98 10.60 13.39
N TYR A 62 3.98 9.89 12.89
CA TYR A 62 4.00 8.46 12.54
C TYR A 62 2.78 8.14 11.67
N MET A 63 2.79 6.99 11.01
CA MET A 63 1.64 6.43 10.32
C MET A 63 1.16 5.18 11.07
N THR A 64 -0.15 5.06 11.29
CA THR A 64 -0.77 3.86 11.88
C THR A 64 -1.03 2.85 10.76
N PRO A 65 -0.45 1.64 10.80
CA PRO A 65 -0.76 0.62 9.81
C PRO A 65 -2.15 0.00 10.03
N ALA A 66 -2.66 -0.71 9.03
CA ALA A 66 -3.86 -1.53 9.20
C ALA A 66 -3.55 -2.78 10.06
N PHE A 67 -4.57 -3.32 10.72
CA PHE A 67 -4.45 -4.58 11.47
C PHE A 67 -4.97 -5.75 10.63
N VAL A 68 -4.35 -6.94 10.65
CA VAL A 68 -3.09 -7.31 11.30
C VAL A 68 -1.89 -6.63 10.65
N THR A 69 -0.91 -6.19 11.45
CA THR A 69 0.26 -5.45 10.96
C THR A 69 1.29 -6.38 10.33
N LEU A 70 0.91 -7.06 9.25
CA LEU A 70 1.73 -7.99 8.46
C LEU A 70 2.07 -7.39 7.10
N THR A 71 3.18 -7.84 6.52
CA THR A 71 3.74 -7.35 5.27
C THR A 71 2.76 -7.26 4.10
N SER A 72 2.29 -8.40 3.58
CA SER A 72 1.41 -8.46 2.41
C SER A 72 0.10 -7.71 2.63
N PRO A 73 -0.62 -7.90 3.76
CA PRO A 73 -1.84 -7.16 4.02
C PRO A 73 -1.66 -5.63 4.08
N CYS A 74 -0.69 -5.13 4.87
CA CYS A 74 -0.45 -3.70 5.00
C CYS A 74 0.02 -3.05 3.69
N HIS A 75 0.89 -3.72 2.93
CA HIS A 75 1.30 -3.24 1.61
C HIS A 75 0.10 -3.19 0.65
N PHE A 76 -0.80 -4.18 0.68
CA PHE A 76 -1.99 -4.15 -0.17
C PHE A 76 -3.01 -3.07 0.25
N THR A 77 -3.08 -2.73 1.54
CA THR A 77 -3.80 -1.54 2.02
C THR A 77 -3.24 -0.25 1.39
N LEU A 78 -1.92 -0.06 1.33
CA LEU A 78 -1.31 1.12 0.69
C LEU A 78 -1.70 1.25 -0.79
N LEU A 79 -1.88 0.12 -1.46
CA LEU A 79 -2.14 0.05 -2.91
C LEU A 79 -3.62 0.14 -3.28
N THR A 80 -4.52 -0.10 -2.33
CA THR A 80 -5.97 -0.18 -2.58
C THR A 80 -6.78 0.82 -1.78
N GLY A 81 -6.22 1.37 -0.69
CA GLY A 81 -6.93 2.24 0.24
C GLY A 81 -8.03 1.52 1.00
N ARG A 82 -7.98 0.18 1.06
CA ARG A 82 -8.98 -0.64 1.74
C ARG A 82 -8.36 -1.32 2.95
N TYR A 83 -9.17 -1.52 3.99
CA TYR A 83 -8.79 -2.36 5.11
C TYR A 83 -8.71 -3.84 4.70
N LEU A 84 -8.07 -4.66 5.54
CA LEU A 84 -7.83 -6.07 5.27
C LEU A 84 -9.10 -6.85 5.00
N GLU A 85 -10.16 -6.56 5.76
CA GLU A 85 -11.46 -7.22 5.60
C GLU A 85 -12.14 -6.88 4.27
N ASN A 86 -11.78 -5.74 3.67
CA ASN A 86 -12.39 -5.24 2.44
C ASN A 86 -11.60 -5.64 1.19
N HIS A 87 -10.27 -5.76 1.28
CA HIS A 87 -9.45 -6.22 0.14
C HIS A 87 -9.17 -7.73 0.12
N GLY A 88 -9.33 -8.43 1.24
CA GLY A 88 -9.28 -9.89 1.32
C GLY A 88 -7.89 -10.52 1.43
N VAL A 89 -6.80 -9.79 1.19
CA VAL A 89 -5.43 -10.20 1.57
C VAL A 89 -5.25 -10.12 3.08
N ILE A 90 -5.77 -11.11 3.82
CA ILE A 90 -5.86 -11.08 5.30
C ILE A 90 -4.62 -11.65 6.02
N HIS A 91 -3.64 -12.20 5.29
CA HIS A 91 -2.45 -12.83 5.84
C HIS A 91 -1.30 -12.88 4.83
N ASN A 92 -0.06 -12.97 5.32
CA ASN A 92 1.14 -13.21 4.48
C ASN A 92 1.13 -14.56 3.77
N MET A 93 0.36 -15.52 4.30
CA MET A 93 0.27 -16.88 3.81
C MET A 93 -1.07 -17.09 3.14
N TRP A 94 -1.06 -17.66 1.94
CA TRP A 94 -2.23 -18.30 1.38
C TRP A 94 -2.50 -19.58 2.17
N PHE A 95 -3.76 -19.84 2.47
CA PHE A 95 -4.18 -21.08 3.11
C PHE A 95 -5.58 -21.50 2.64
N ASP A 96 -5.84 -22.79 2.77
CA ASP A 96 -7.16 -23.39 2.56
C ASP A 96 -7.53 -24.21 3.80
N THR A 97 -8.63 -23.81 4.45
CA THR A 97 -9.11 -24.43 5.67
C THR A 97 -9.69 -25.83 5.46
N LYS A 98 -10.10 -26.18 4.23
CA LYS A 98 -10.66 -27.51 3.92
C LYS A 98 -9.56 -28.55 3.69
N THR A 99 -8.49 -28.16 3.02
CA THR A 99 -7.37 -29.06 2.69
C THR A 99 -6.22 -29.00 3.72
N GLY A 100 -6.16 -27.94 4.53
CA GLY A 100 -5.08 -27.71 5.50
C GLY A 100 -3.79 -27.16 4.88
N VAL A 101 -3.78 -26.90 3.57
CA VAL A 101 -2.61 -26.38 2.86
C VAL A 101 -2.33 -24.94 3.30
N ARG A 102 -1.05 -24.65 3.51
CA ARG A 102 -0.51 -23.34 3.90
C ARG A 102 0.73 -23.07 3.07
N LEU A 103 0.76 -21.94 2.37
CA LEU A 103 1.88 -21.54 1.52
C LEU A 103 2.60 -20.34 2.14
N PRO A 104 3.95 -20.32 2.17
CA PRO A 104 4.70 -19.23 2.76
C PRO A 104 4.55 -17.93 1.95
N TYR A 105 5.05 -16.83 2.53
CA TYR A 105 5.02 -15.48 1.94
C TYR A 105 5.39 -15.45 0.45
N TYR A 106 6.57 -15.96 0.08
CA TYR A 106 7.08 -15.88 -1.30
C TYR A 106 6.19 -16.62 -2.31
N THR A 107 5.71 -17.82 -1.96
CA THR A 107 4.82 -18.59 -2.84
C THR A 107 3.47 -17.90 -2.99
N THR A 108 2.96 -17.33 -1.90
CA THR A 108 1.67 -16.60 -1.86
C THR A 108 1.64 -15.41 -2.82
N GLN A 109 2.77 -14.73 -3.05
CA GLN A 109 2.87 -13.62 -4.01
C GLN A 109 2.38 -14.02 -5.42
N GLY A 110 2.50 -15.29 -5.81
CA GLY A 110 2.09 -15.78 -7.13
C GLY A 110 0.65 -16.30 -7.22
N ILE A 111 -0.07 -16.40 -6.10
CA ILE A 111 -1.42 -16.99 -6.07
C ILE A 111 -2.45 -15.90 -6.39
N SER A 112 -2.78 -15.71 -7.66
CA SER A 112 -3.63 -14.58 -8.10
C SER A 112 -4.97 -14.51 -7.37
N SER A 113 -5.62 -15.64 -7.09
CA SER A 113 -6.88 -15.66 -6.31
C SER A 113 -6.75 -15.13 -4.88
N TRP A 114 -5.55 -15.07 -4.31
CA TRP A 114 -5.32 -14.44 -3.00
C TRP A 114 -5.42 -12.92 -3.08
N TRP A 115 -4.88 -12.33 -4.14
CA TRP A 115 -4.76 -10.88 -4.31
C TRP A 115 -5.96 -10.30 -5.07
N ASP A 116 -6.37 -10.96 -6.14
CA ASP A 116 -7.52 -10.62 -6.97
C ASP A 116 -8.81 -11.13 -6.34
N ASN A 117 -9.25 -10.42 -5.31
CA ASN A 117 -10.46 -10.74 -4.55
C ASN A 117 -11.44 -9.55 -4.57
N GLY A 118 -11.58 -8.93 -5.74
CA GLY A 118 -12.49 -7.80 -5.96
C GLY A 118 -11.92 -6.43 -5.57
N SER A 119 -10.61 -6.31 -5.36
CA SER A 119 -9.91 -5.03 -5.18
C SER A 119 -8.78 -4.91 -6.17
N LEU A 120 -8.71 -3.76 -6.85
CA LEU A 120 -7.66 -3.48 -7.82
C LEU A 120 -6.57 -2.64 -7.15
N PRO A 121 -5.29 -3.05 -7.24
CA PRO A 121 -4.20 -2.20 -6.81
C PRO A 121 -4.04 -1.03 -7.78
N ILE A 122 -3.54 0.09 -7.26
CA ILE A 122 -3.44 1.36 -7.99
C ILE A 122 -2.73 1.27 -9.33
N TRP A 123 -1.76 0.37 -9.52
CA TRP A 123 -1.09 0.23 -10.82
C TRP A 123 -2.02 -0.29 -11.92
N ILE A 124 -3.02 -1.12 -11.59
CA ILE A 124 -4.05 -1.55 -12.55
C ILE A 124 -5.06 -0.41 -12.77
N THR A 125 -5.50 0.26 -11.70
CA THR A 125 -6.39 1.43 -11.81
C THR A 125 -5.79 2.50 -12.73
N ALA A 126 -4.51 2.84 -12.53
CA ALA A 126 -3.77 3.81 -13.33
C ALA A 126 -3.61 3.38 -14.80
N GLN A 127 -3.34 2.09 -15.06
CA GLN A 127 -3.24 1.55 -16.42
C GLN A 127 -4.55 1.61 -17.20
N ARG A 128 -5.68 1.46 -16.50
CA ARG A 128 -7.02 1.49 -17.11
C ARG A 128 -7.49 2.90 -17.44
N GLN A 129 -6.89 3.92 -16.82
CA GLN A 129 -7.33 5.30 -16.96
C GLN A 129 -6.37 6.07 -17.88
N ALA A 130 -6.86 6.43 -19.06
CA ALA A 130 -6.28 7.51 -19.85
C ALA A 130 -6.58 8.82 -19.11
N SER A 131 -5.57 9.68 -18.94
CA SER A 131 -5.82 10.98 -18.28
C SER A 131 -6.85 11.76 -19.11
N GLU A 132 -7.89 12.28 -18.48
CA GLU A 132 -8.92 13.12 -19.13
C GLU A 132 -8.33 14.31 -19.91
N PHE A 133 -7.08 14.70 -19.60
CA PHE A 133 -6.35 15.76 -20.28
C PHE A 133 -5.89 15.42 -21.73
N MET A 134 -6.01 14.16 -22.16
CA MET A 134 -5.44 13.65 -23.42
C MET A 134 -6.49 12.93 -24.29
N GLU A 135 -7.77 13.30 -24.17
CA GLU A 135 -8.86 12.63 -24.90
C GLU A 135 -8.77 12.75 -26.43
N CYS A 136 -7.88 13.58 -26.98
CA CYS A 136 -7.75 13.75 -28.43
C CYS A 136 -6.50 13.16 -29.09
N LEU A 137 -5.47 12.68 -28.37
CA LEU A 137 -4.33 11.98 -29.00
C LEU A 137 -3.68 10.98 -28.01
N HIS A 138 -3.91 9.68 -28.25
CA HIS A 138 -3.38 8.48 -27.57
C HIS A 138 -4.22 7.93 -26.41
N SER A 139 -5.06 6.95 -26.74
CA SER A 139 -5.97 6.19 -25.88
C SER A 139 -5.29 5.13 -24.97
N GLN A 140 -4.11 5.40 -24.45
CA GLN A 140 -3.43 4.48 -23.52
C GLN A 140 -3.40 5.09 -22.13
N GLY A 141 -3.82 4.30 -21.12
CA GLY A 141 -3.69 4.70 -19.72
C GLY A 141 -2.24 4.79 -19.25
N LEU A 142 -2.06 5.06 -17.97
CA LEU A 142 -0.74 5.32 -17.42
C LEU A 142 0.16 4.10 -17.46
N LYS A 143 1.45 4.32 -17.73
CA LYS A 143 2.45 3.25 -17.68
C LYS A 143 2.93 3.09 -16.26
N THR A 144 2.81 1.88 -15.70
CA THR A 144 3.16 1.63 -14.31
C THR A 144 4.22 0.54 -14.15
N GLY A 145 4.97 0.60 -13.06
CA GLY A 145 6.05 -0.31 -12.75
C GLY A 145 6.00 -0.80 -11.32
N SER A 146 6.43 -2.02 -11.08
CA SER A 146 6.65 -2.49 -9.71
C SER A 146 7.90 -3.35 -9.57
N ILE A 147 8.69 -3.07 -8.55
CA ILE A 147 9.92 -3.80 -8.23
C ILE A 147 9.78 -4.36 -6.82
N HIS A 148 9.71 -5.69 -6.72
CA HIS A 148 9.65 -6.49 -5.47
C HIS A 148 8.44 -6.24 -4.55
N PHE A 149 7.55 -5.31 -4.90
CA PHE A 149 6.45 -4.92 -4.03
C PHE A 149 5.44 -6.06 -3.84
N PRO A 150 4.91 -6.31 -2.63
CA PRO A 150 3.88 -7.34 -2.43
C PRO A 150 2.68 -7.18 -3.37
N GLY A 151 2.25 -8.27 -3.99
CA GLY A 151 1.16 -8.28 -4.98
C GLY A 151 1.60 -8.06 -6.44
N THR A 152 2.88 -7.79 -6.70
CA THR A 152 3.43 -7.58 -8.07
C THR A 152 3.39 -8.85 -8.94
N LYS A 153 3.58 -10.01 -8.32
CA LYS A 153 3.69 -11.29 -9.04
C LYS A 153 2.31 -11.81 -9.51
N ALA A 154 1.24 -11.43 -8.81
CA ALA A 154 -0.14 -11.80 -9.11
C ALA A 154 -0.68 -11.11 -10.38
N LYS A 155 -1.78 -11.67 -10.91
CA LYS A 155 -2.64 -11.03 -11.90
C LYS A 155 -3.94 -10.56 -11.24
N TYR A 156 -4.53 -9.51 -11.78
CA TYR A 156 -5.78 -8.91 -11.32
C TYR A 156 -6.73 -8.80 -12.51
N GLN A 157 -7.83 -9.55 -12.50
CA GLN A 157 -8.77 -9.67 -13.61
C GLN A 157 -8.06 -10.04 -14.94
N GLY A 158 -7.04 -10.89 -14.85
CA GLY A 158 -6.20 -11.30 -15.98
C GLY A 158 -5.08 -10.32 -16.36
N GLU A 159 -5.10 -9.09 -15.84
CA GLU A 159 -4.09 -8.06 -16.08
C GLU A 159 -2.92 -8.14 -15.10
N GLN A 160 -1.81 -7.50 -15.46
CA GLN A 160 -0.63 -7.36 -14.62
C GLN A 160 -0.07 -5.94 -14.76
N VAL A 161 0.78 -5.55 -13.82
CA VAL A 161 1.55 -4.29 -13.92
C VAL A 161 2.39 -4.27 -15.21
N TYR A 162 2.49 -3.11 -15.85
CA TYR A 162 3.07 -2.94 -17.18
C TYR A 162 4.55 -3.33 -17.22
N LYS A 163 5.35 -2.90 -16.22
CA LYS A 163 6.71 -3.42 -15.98
C LYS A 163 6.82 -4.02 -14.59
N LYS A 164 7.50 -5.16 -14.47
CA LYS A 164 7.80 -5.75 -13.16
C LYS A 164 9.15 -6.39 -13.05
N VAL A 165 9.68 -6.32 -11.83
CA VAL A 165 10.75 -7.18 -11.34
C VAL A 165 10.23 -7.89 -10.10
N VAL A 166 10.33 -9.22 -10.10
CA VAL A 166 10.00 -10.08 -8.97
C VAL A 166 11.27 -10.79 -8.54
N GLU A 167 11.53 -10.83 -7.25
CA GLU A 167 12.69 -11.45 -6.66
C GLU A 167 12.70 -12.97 -6.85
N PRO A 168 13.88 -13.61 -6.92
CA PRO A 168 13.98 -15.06 -6.82
C PRO A 168 13.63 -15.55 -5.41
N ALA A 169 13.37 -16.86 -5.27
CA ALA A 169 12.99 -17.47 -3.99
C ALA A 169 14.03 -17.28 -2.87
N LEU A 170 15.31 -17.24 -3.23
CA LEU A 170 16.43 -16.96 -2.33
C LEU A 170 17.00 -15.59 -2.67
N PHE A 171 16.38 -14.54 -2.15
CA PHE A 171 16.82 -13.16 -2.37
C PHE A 171 17.49 -12.59 -1.11
N ASN A 172 18.65 -11.97 -1.29
CA ASN A 172 19.35 -11.28 -0.21
C ASN A 172 18.85 -9.84 -0.11
N TYR A 173 17.88 -9.62 0.77
CA TYR A 173 17.27 -8.30 0.97
C TYR A 173 18.22 -7.25 1.55
N SER A 174 19.36 -7.63 2.13
CA SER A 174 20.30 -6.69 2.76
C SER A 174 21.38 -6.17 1.81
N ASN A 175 21.40 -6.60 0.55
CA ASN A 175 22.47 -6.27 -0.40
C ASN A 175 22.31 -4.85 -1.00
N GLU A 176 23.12 -3.91 -0.52
CA GLU A 176 23.10 -2.50 -0.96
C GLU A 176 23.40 -2.33 -2.47
N THR A 177 24.22 -3.20 -3.08
CA THR A 177 24.48 -3.15 -4.52
C THR A 177 23.21 -3.44 -5.32
N ASN A 178 22.44 -4.45 -4.90
CA ASN A 178 21.15 -4.74 -5.54
C ASN A 178 20.17 -3.59 -5.35
N TRP A 179 20.19 -2.90 -4.20
CA TRP A 179 19.32 -1.76 -3.97
C TRP A 179 19.60 -0.61 -4.93
N ARG A 180 20.88 -0.32 -5.16
CA ARG A 180 21.32 0.69 -6.13
C ARG A 180 20.91 0.31 -7.55
N GLN A 181 21.05 -0.96 -7.93
CA GLN A 181 20.60 -1.47 -9.24
C GLN A 181 19.08 -1.33 -9.42
N SER A 182 18.27 -1.62 -8.39
CA SER A 182 16.82 -1.40 -8.42
C SER A 182 16.51 0.08 -8.62
N ILE A 183 17.19 0.99 -7.90
CA ILE A 183 17.01 2.44 -8.07
C ILE A 183 17.38 2.89 -9.49
N ASP A 184 18.50 2.39 -10.04
CA ASP A 184 18.90 2.70 -11.41
C ASP A 184 17.87 2.21 -12.44
N THR A 185 17.27 1.04 -12.21
CA THR A 185 16.17 0.52 -13.03
C THR A 185 14.94 1.41 -12.94
N VAL A 186 14.58 1.88 -11.74
CA VAL A 186 13.47 2.85 -11.55
C VAL A 186 13.73 4.12 -12.35
N MET A 187 14.96 4.67 -12.29
CA MET A 187 15.32 5.85 -13.06
C MET A 187 15.21 5.61 -14.56
N GLU A 188 15.73 4.48 -15.06
CA GLU A 188 15.61 4.10 -16.47
C GLU A 188 14.14 3.99 -16.90
N TRP A 189 13.30 3.34 -16.09
CA TRP A 189 11.88 3.20 -16.37
C TRP A 189 11.15 4.56 -16.43
N PHE A 190 11.50 5.51 -15.57
CA PHE A 190 10.94 6.86 -15.65
C PHE A 190 11.43 7.65 -16.87
N THR A 191 12.71 7.56 -17.21
CA THR A 191 13.30 8.44 -18.25
C THR A 191 13.26 7.87 -19.67
N VAL A 192 13.38 6.56 -19.83
CA VAL A 192 13.49 5.88 -21.14
C VAL A 192 12.15 5.28 -21.54
N GLU A 193 11.58 4.47 -20.64
CA GLU A 193 10.31 3.77 -20.89
C GLU A 193 9.08 4.68 -20.68
N ASN A 194 9.33 5.87 -20.10
CA ASN A 194 8.35 6.90 -19.79
C ASN A 194 7.21 6.38 -18.90
N LEU A 195 7.53 5.64 -17.83
CA LEU A 195 6.56 5.26 -16.81
C LEU A 195 6.08 6.48 -16.02
N ASP A 196 4.87 6.41 -15.48
CA ASP A 196 4.21 7.48 -14.71
C ASP A 196 4.17 7.18 -13.22
N PHE A 197 4.08 5.90 -12.86
CA PHE A 197 4.01 5.43 -11.48
C PHE A 197 4.87 4.20 -11.27
N ILE A 198 5.71 4.21 -10.22
CA ILE A 198 6.50 3.04 -9.84
C ILE A 198 6.38 2.77 -8.35
N THR A 199 6.20 1.50 -7.98
CA THR A 199 6.36 0.99 -6.61
C THR A 199 7.67 0.26 -6.44
N LEU A 200 8.43 0.58 -5.39
CA LEU A 200 9.73 -0.02 -5.08
C LEU A 200 9.73 -0.53 -3.64
N TYR A 201 10.13 -1.77 -3.43
CA TYR A 201 10.16 -2.41 -2.12
C TYR A 201 11.57 -2.87 -1.74
N PHE A 202 11.90 -2.69 -0.46
CA PHE A 202 13.08 -3.23 0.20
C PHE A 202 12.66 -4.02 1.45
N GLY A 203 13.13 -5.26 1.59
CA GLY A 203 12.81 -6.14 2.73
C GLY A 203 13.64 -5.87 4.01
N GLU A 204 14.16 -4.66 4.16
CA GLU A 204 14.89 -4.18 5.34
C GLU A 204 14.31 -2.84 5.77
N PRO A 205 14.33 -2.50 7.07
CA PRO A 205 15.03 -3.18 8.17
C PRO A 205 14.31 -4.39 8.80
N ASP A 206 13.18 -4.84 8.26
CA ASP A 206 12.39 -5.97 8.79
C ASP A 206 13.23 -7.23 9.07
N SER A 207 13.95 -7.74 8.07
CA SER A 207 14.78 -8.93 8.19
C SER A 207 15.83 -8.81 9.32
N SER A 208 16.52 -7.67 9.40
CA SER A 208 17.45 -7.37 10.50
C SER A 208 16.74 -7.26 11.85
N GLY A 209 15.56 -6.63 11.88
CA GLY A 209 14.70 -6.48 13.05
C GLY A 209 14.26 -7.83 13.62
N HIS A 210 13.78 -8.74 12.78
CA HIS A 210 13.44 -10.10 13.18
C HIS A 210 14.62 -10.86 13.76
N LYS A 211 15.75 -10.88 13.02
CA LYS A 211 16.91 -11.70 13.36
C LYS A 211 17.63 -11.23 14.62
N PHE A 212 17.78 -9.92 14.78
CA PHE A 212 18.63 -9.33 15.84
C PHE A 212 17.84 -8.59 16.92
N GLY A 213 16.59 -8.23 16.66
CA GLY A 213 15.75 -7.43 17.54
C GLY A 213 15.76 -5.94 17.15
N PRO A 214 14.66 -5.21 17.39
CA PRO A 214 14.51 -3.82 16.96
C PRO A 214 15.45 -2.86 17.71
N GLU A 215 15.98 -3.23 18.87
CA GLU A 215 16.91 -2.37 19.64
C GLU A 215 18.39 -2.66 19.37
N SER A 216 18.68 -3.56 18.43
CA SER A 216 20.04 -4.05 18.17
C SER A 216 20.92 -3.08 17.37
N THR A 217 22.23 -3.16 17.56
CA THR A 217 23.22 -2.45 16.72
C THR A 217 23.10 -2.83 15.25
N GLN A 218 22.75 -4.09 14.95
CA GLN A 218 22.55 -4.58 13.59
C GLN A 218 21.40 -3.84 12.91
N ARG A 219 20.26 -3.65 13.60
CA ARG A 219 19.17 -2.81 13.10
C ARG A 219 19.64 -1.38 12.87
N LYS A 220 20.36 -0.76 13.82
CA LYS A 220 20.89 0.60 13.66
C LYS A 220 21.79 0.74 12.43
N ASN A 221 22.67 -0.23 12.19
CA ASN A 221 23.52 -0.27 11.00
C ASN A 221 22.70 -0.41 9.71
N MET A 222 21.61 -1.19 9.74
CA MET A 222 20.69 -1.29 8.62
C MET A 222 19.98 0.04 8.34
N ILE A 223 19.58 0.79 9.37
CA ILE A 223 19.01 2.15 9.20
C ILE A 223 20.01 3.10 8.57
N LYS A 224 21.30 3.03 8.92
CA LYS A 224 22.35 3.81 8.23
C LYS A 224 22.43 3.45 6.74
N GLN A 225 22.24 2.18 6.39
CA GLN A 225 22.19 1.75 4.98
C GLN A 225 20.94 2.27 4.27
N VAL A 226 19.77 2.19 4.91
CA VAL A 226 18.53 2.79 4.40
C VAL A 226 18.72 4.29 4.16
N ASP A 227 19.29 5.04 5.11
CA ASP A 227 19.55 6.47 4.94
C ASP A 227 20.48 6.77 3.76
N ARG A 228 21.61 6.04 3.62
CA ARG A 228 22.47 6.16 2.43
C ARG A 228 21.71 5.87 1.12
N THR A 229 20.75 4.96 1.16
CA THR A 229 19.93 4.59 0.00
C THR A 229 18.92 5.68 -0.34
N VAL A 230 18.34 6.34 0.66
CA VAL A 230 17.53 7.56 0.47
C VAL A 230 18.37 8.66 -0.19
N GLY A 231 19.60 8.89 0.29
CA GLY A 231 20.52 9.85 -0.32
C GLY A 231 20.83 9.53 -1.78
N TYR A 232 21.18 8.27 -2.06
CA TYR A 232 21.43 7.81 -3.43
C TYR A 232 20.20 7.96 -4.32
N LEU A 233 19.01 7.58 -3.86
CA LEU A 233 17.77 7.75 -4.61
C LEU A 233 17.54 9.21 -5.00
N ARG A 234 17.67 10.13 -4.05
CA ARG A 234 17.49 11.58 -4.29
C ARG A 234 18.54 12.13 -5.25
N GLN A 235 19.80 11.71 -5.09
CA GLN A 235 20.88 12.07 -6.03
C GLN A 235 20.54 11.62 -7.46
N ARG A 236 20.07 10.38 -7.64
CA ARG A 236 19.73 9.85 -8.97
C ARG A 236 18.53 10.57 -9.59
N ILE A 237 17.53 10.95 -8.79
CA ILE A 237 16.41 11.80 -9.26
C ILE A 237 16.93 13.14 -9.80
N GLN A 238 17.88 13.77 -9.11
CA GLN A 238 18.52 15.01 -9.54
C GLN A 238 19.34 14.84 -10.82
N GLU A 239 20.23 13.84 -10.88
CA GLU A 239 21.06 13.56 -12.05
C GLU A 239 20.24 13.27 -13.32
N LYS A 240 19.02 12.75 -13.16
CA LYS A 240 18.08 12.47 -14.25
C LYS A 240 17.14 13.64 -14.59
N GLY A 241 17.29 14.78 -13.92
CA GLY A 241 16.46 15.96 -14.15
C GLY A 241 15.00 15.81 -13.73
N LEU A 242 14.70 14.89 -12.80
CA LEU A 242 13.34 14.55 -12.38
C LEU A 242 12.85 15.35 -11.16
N GLU A 243 13.68 16.18 -10.52
CA GLU A 243 13.32 16.89 -9.27
C GLU A 243 12.07 17.77 -9.38
N SER A 244 11.84 18.37 -10.55
CA SER A 244 10.69 19.25 -10.78
C SER A 244 9.43 18.51 -11.27
N SER A 245 9.55 17.22 -11.59
CA SER A 245 8.52 16.43 -12.28
C SER A 245 8.26 15.06 -11.66
N LEU A 246 8.88 14.72 -10.53
CA LEU A 246 8.66 13.47 -9.79
C LEU A 246 8.31 13.75 -8.33
N ASN A 247 7.18 13.22 -7.89
CA ASN A 247 6.83 13.11 -6.49
C ASN A 247 7.39 11.79 -5.92
N LEU A 248 8.06 11.86 -4.77
CA LEU A 248 8.62 10.72 -4.05
C LEU A 248 7.94 10.58 -2.70
N ILE A 249 7.40 9.40 -2.42
CA ILE A 249 6.92 8.99 -1.11
C ILE A 249 7.81 7.84 -0.61
N ILE A 250 8.33 7.98 0.60
CA ILE A 250 9.02 6.92 1.34
C ILE A 250 8.18 6.58 2.57
N THR A 251 7.74 5.34 2.64
CA THR A 251 6.89 4.82 3.70
C THR A 251 7.36 3.44 4.12
N SER A 252 6.61 2.83 5.01
CA SER A 252 6.70 1.41 5.33
C SER A 252 5.30 0.90 5.69
N ASP A 253 5.21 -0.38 6.02
CA ASP A 253 4.00 -1.16 6.22
C ASP A 253 3.68 -1.41 7.70
N HIS A 254 4.70 -1.56 8.55
CA HIS A 254 4.55 -1.68 10.00
C HIS A 254 5.84 -1.31 10.75
N GLY A 255 5.78 -1.35 12.07
CA GLY A 255 6.93 -1.29 12.96
C GLY A 255 7.43 -2.68 13.38
N MET A 256 8.09 -2.74 14.55
CA MET A 256 8.71 -3.96 15.08
C MET A 256 8.83 -3.88 16.61
N GLU A 257 8.52 -4.99 17.30
CA GLU A 257 8.57 -5.13 18.76
C GLU A 257 9.56 -6.22 19.18
N THR A 258 10.20 -6.07 20.33
CA THR A 258 11.09 -7.11 20.89
C THR A 258 10.28 -8.27 21.45
N VAL A 259 10.63 -9.50 21.08
CA VAL A 259 9.93 -10.69 21.57
C VAL A 259 10.38 -11.05 22.99
N ILE A 260 9.43 -11.09 23.90
CA ILE A 260 9.59 -11.52 25.29
C ILE A 260 9.64 -13.04 25.33
N LYS A 261 10.70 -13.60 25.95
CA LYS A 261 10.93 -15.05 26.04
C LYS A 261 10.61 -15.62 27.43
N THR A 262 9.93 -14.86 28.28
CA THR A 262 9.46 -15.26 29.60
C THR A 262 7.93 -15.31 29.61
N ASN A 263 7.35 -16.26 30.36
CA ASN A 263 5.90 -16.48 30.40
C ASN A 263 5.26 -16.58 28.99
N GLU A 264 5.89 -17.36 28.12
CA GLU A 264 5.46 -17.49 26.71
C GLU A 264 4.09 -18.17 26.57
N ILE A 265 3.34 -17.80 25.53
CA ILE A 265 2.04 -18.39 25.22
C ILE A 265 2.24 -19.75 24.53
N HIS A 266 1.84 -20.83 25.18
CA HIS A 266 1.91 -22.19 24.63
C HIS A 266 0.52 -22.84 24.60
N ILE A 267 -0.12 -22.83 23.42
CA ILE A 267 -1.46 -23.39 23.23
C ILE A 267 -1.51 -24.88 23.60
N ARG A 268 -0.47 -25.66 23.28
CA ARG A 268 -0.37 -27.08 23.67
C ARG A 268 -0.43 -27.33 25.19
N LYS A 269 -0.01 -26.36 26.01
CA LYS A 269 0.07 -26.52 27.48
C LYS A 269 -1.22 -26.09 28.18
N VAL A 270 -2.21 -25.56 27.45
CA VAL A 270 -3.48 -25.12 28.03
C VAL A 270 -4.26 -26.35 28.51
N THR A 271 -4.61 -26.36 29.80
CA THR A 271 -5.41 -27.43 30.40
C THR A 271 -6.76 -27.54 29.70
N ASN A 272 -7.22 -28.77 29.44
CA ASN A 272 -8.47 -29.09 28.72
C ASN A 272 -8.50 -28.67 27.24
N PHE A 273 -7.39 -28.25 26.65
CA PHE A 273 -7.30 -28.01 25.21
C PHE A 273 -6.68 -29.23 24.49
N THR A 274 -7.22 -29.58 23.31
CA THR A 274 -6.62 -30.56 22.41
C THR A 274 -6.66 -30.10 20.96
N PHE A 275 -5.55 -30.25 20.24
CA PHE A 275 -5.52 -29.99 18.79
C PHE A 275 -6.35 -30.99 17.98
N GLN A 276 -6.83 -32.08 18.59
CA GLN A 276 -7.73 -33.03 17.93
C GLN A 276 -9.13 -32.44 17.70
N ASP A 277 -9.50 -31.38 18.42
CA ASP A 277 -10.77 -30.67 18.28
C ASP A 277 -10.75 -29.61 17.17
N LEU A 278 -9.65 -29.52 16.41
CA LEU A 278 -9.50 -28.57 15.29
C LEU A 278 -9.47 -29.30 13.94
N ASP A 279 -10.18 -28.77 12.95
CA ASP A 279 -10.04 -29.14 11.54
C ASP A 279 -8.93 -28.33 10.85
N PHE A 280 -8.74 -27.08 11.27
CA PHE A 280 -7.66 -26.23 10.76
C PHE A 280 -7.05 -25.35 11.86
N GLN A 281 -5.75 -25.09 11.72
CA GLN A 281 -5.03 -24.12 12.52
C GLN A 281 -3.96 -23.38 11.71
N LEU A 282 -3.88 -22.07 11.96
CA LEU A 282 -2.78 -21.22 11.57
C LEU A 282 -2.30 -20.53 12.84
N LEU A 283 -1.29 -21.12 13.46
CA LEU A 283 -0.55 -20.64 14.63
C LEU A 283 0.94 -20.64 14.25
N ASP A 284 1.81 -20.35 15.22
CA ASP A 284 3.26 -20.36 15.01
C ASP A 284 3.74 -19.31 13.99
N TYR A 285 2.99 -18.23 13.82
CA TYR A 285 3.26 -17.12 12.90
C TYR A 285 3.06 -15.77 13.60
N GLY A 286 4.00 -15.44 14.48
CA GLY A 286 3.99 -14.23 15.29
C GLY A 286 2.88 -14.21 16.35
N PRO A 287 2.24 -13.05 16.56
CA PRO A 287 1.28 -12.85 17.64
C PRO A 287 -0.18 -13.08 17.21
N SER A 288 -0.44 -13.47 15.97
CA SER A 288 -1.80 -13.68 15.45
C SER A 288 -2.07 -15.14 15.13
N GLY A 289 -3.33 -15.57 15.25
CA GLY A 289 -3.72 -16.95 14.96
C GLY A 289 -5.15 -17.10 14.46
N LEU A 290 -5.39 -18.13 13.64
CA LEU A 290 -6.69 -18.47 13.05
C LEU A 290 -6.99 -19.95 13.30
N LEU A 291 -8.16 -20.27 13.85
CA LEU A 291 -8.56 -21.64 14.17
C LEU A 291 -9.94 -21.97 13.59
N VAL A 292 -10.08 -23.18 13.05
CA VAL A 292 -11.37 -23.80 12.71
C VAL A 292 -11.56 -25.01 13.62
N PRO A 293 -12.37 -24.88 14.69
CA PRO A 293 -12.81 -26.02 15.47
C PRO A 293 -13.65 -26.98 14.63
N LYS A 294 -13.62 -28.26 15.00
CA LYS A 294 -14.53 -29.28 14.48
C LYS A 294 -15.98 -28.94 14.76
N GLU A 295 -16.88 -29.54 13.98
CA GLU A 295 -18.32 -29.45 14.22
C GLU A 295 -18.65 -29.80 15.69
N GLY A 296 -19.47 -28.95 16.33
CA GLY A 296 -19.83 -29.08 17.75
C GLY A 296 -18.75 -28.71 18.77
N LYS A 297 -17.53 -28.34 18.35
CA LYS A 297 -16.40 -28.04 19.26
C LYS A 297 -16.12 -26.55 19.47
N LEU A 298 -16.77 -25.66 18.73
CA LEU A 298 -16.52 -24.21 18.78
C LEU A 298 -16.57 -23.64 20.21
N GLU A 299 -17.66 -23.88 20.94
CA GLU A 299 -17.84 -23.35 22.31
C GLU A 299 -16.82 -23.91 23.30
N HIS A 300 -16.49 -25.21 23.16
CA HIS A 300 -15.48 -25.84 24.00
C HIS A 300 -14.10 -25.22 23.77
N VAL A 301 -13.65 -25.14 22.51
CA VAL A 301 -12.34 -24.55 22.18
C VAL A 301 -12.26 -23.09 22.60
N TYR A 302 -13.32 -22.31 22.35
CA TYR A 302 -13.39 -20.90 22.75
C TYR A 302 -13.28 -20.73 24.27
N SER A 303 -14.12 -21.43 25.04
CA SER A 303 -14.17 -21.29 26.50
C SER A 303 -12.85 -21.68 27.17
N VAL A 304 -12.17 -22.71 26.66
CA VAL A 304 -10.86 -23.15 27.16
C VAL A 304 -9.75 -22.13 26.83
N LEU A 305 -9.76 -21.53 25.64
CA LEU A 305 -8.69 -20.64 25.20
C LEU A 305 -8.86 -19.18 25.65
N LYS A 306 -10.09 -18.68 25.83
CA LYS A 306 -10.40 -17.26 26.09
C LYS A 306 -9.62 -16.66 27.26
N ASN A 307 -9.40 -17.44 28.32
CA ASN A 307 -8.67 -17.02 29.52
C ASN A 307 -7.41 -17.86 29.76
N ALA A 308 -6.91 -18.55 28.74
CA ALA A 308 -5.79 -19.47 28.87
C ALA A 308 -4.47 -18.78 29.22
N HIS A 309 -4.33 -17.50 28.87
CA HIS A 309 -3.17 -16.70 29.18
C HIS A 309 -3.56 -15.21 29.26
N PRO A 310 -3.06 -14.43 30.25
CA PRO A 310 -3.44 -13.02 30.42
C PRO A 310 -2.99 -12.10 29.28
N LYS A 311 -2.13 -12.61 28.39
CA LYS A 311 -1.59 -11.91 27.21
C LYS A 311 -2.12 -12.45 25.88
N LEU A 312 -3.09 -13.37 25.93
CA LEU A 312 -3.73 -13.96 24.75
C LEU A 312 -5.19 -13.50 24.72
N HIS A 313 -5.61 -12.94 23.60
CA HIS A 313 -6.98 -12.54 23.37
C HIS A 313 -7.60 -13.44 22.31
N VAL A 314 -8.70 -14.10 22.64
CA VAL A 314 -9.39 -15.04 21.74
C VAL A 314 -10.81 -14.56 21.53
N TYR A 315 -11.19 -14.45 20.27
CA TYR A 315 -12.51 -13.96 19.87
C TYR A 315 -13.18 -14.96 18.94
N LYS A 316 -14.50 -15.10 19.10
CA LYS A 316 -15.34 -15.52 17.99
C LYS A 316 -15.33 -14.43 16.93
N LYS A 317 -15.44 -14.82 15.66
CA LYS A 317 -15.39 -13.90 14.52
C LYS A 317 -16.33 -12.70 14.66
N GLU A 318 -17.55 -12.95 15.12
CA GLU A 318 -18.62 -11.97 15.27
C GLU A 318 -18.39 -11.01 16.45
N GLU A 319 -17.54 -11.40 17.40
CA GLU A 319 -17.21 -10.65 18.62
C GLU A 319 -15.91 -9.84 18.48
N PHE A 320 -15.19 -9.97 17.36
CA PHE A 320 -13.91 -9.30 17.20
C PHE A 320 -14.06 -7.77 17.18
N PRO A 321 -13.16 -7.01 17.83
CA PRO A 321 -13.28 -5.56 17.89
C PRO A 321 -13.31 -4.91 16.51
N LYS A 322 -14.40 -4.20 16.21
CA LYS A 322 -14.63 -3.59 14.88
C LYS A 322 -13.57 -2.55 14.50
N ARG A 323 -12.89 -1.91 15.47
CA ARG A 323 -11.82 -0.94 15.22
C ARG A 323 -10.66 -1.50 14.39
N PHE A 324 -10.48 -2.82 14.39
CA PHE A 324 -9.40 -3.47 13.66
C PHE A 324 -9.69 -3.62 12.17
N HIS A 325 -10.95 -3.48 11.72
CA HIS A 325 -11.34 -3.65 10.32
C HIS A 325 -10.75 -4.93 9.67
N TYR A 326 -10.84 -6.06 10.39
CA TYR A 326 -10.17 -7.31 10.03
C TYR A 326 -11.10 -8.52 9.90
N ALA A 327 -12.03 -8.70 10.83
CA ALA A 327 -12.75 -9.96 10.98
C ALA A 327 -13.88 -10.16 9.96
N ASN A 328 -14.40 -9.09 9.35
CA ASN A 328 -15.57 -9.17 8.46
C ASN A 328 -15.21 -9.60 7.03
N HIS A 329 -14.53 -10.74 6.89
CA HIS A 329 -14.16 -11.31 5.59
C HIS A 329 -14.35 -12.83 5.56
N SER A 330 -14.71 -13.39 4.41
CA SER A 330 -15.01 -14.82 4.25
C SER A 330 -13.83 -15.75 4.57
N ARG A 331 -12.59 -15.27 4.38
CA ARG A 331 -11.35 -16.02 4.69
C ARG A 331 -11.01 -16.09 6.18
N ILE A 332 -11.63 -15.24 7.00
CA ILE A 332 -11.42 -15.23 8.45
C ILE A 332 -12.17 -16.40 9.08
N THR A 333 -11.46 -17.17 9.91
CA THR A 333 -11.96 -18.38 10.56
C THR A 333 -12.90 -18.08 11.74
N PRO A 334 -13.69 -19.06 12.23
CA PRO A 334 -14.63 -18.84 13.34
C PRO A 334 -13.98 -18.37 14.64
N LEU A 335 -12.75 -18.80 14.92
CA LEU A 335 -11.95 -18.30 16.03
C LEU A 335 -10.67 -17.63 15.52
N LEU A 336 -10.33 -16.52 16.16
CA LEU A 336 -9.15 -15.74 15.89
C LEU A 336 -8.53 -15.23 17.17
N LEU A 337 -7.20 -15.14 17.14
CA LEU A 337 -6.36 -14.88 18.30
C LEU A 337 -5.41 -13.75 17.95
N TYR A 338 -5.18 -12.87 18.92
CA TYR A 338 -3.99 -12.04 18.93
C TYR A 338 -3.42 -11.95 20.35
N SER A 339 -2.15 -11.62 20.49
CA SER A 339 -1.49 -11.42 21.78
C SER A 339 -1.01 -10.00 22.01
N ASP A 340 -0.80 -9.65 23.28
CA ASP A 340 -0.19 -8.37 23.67
C ASP A 340 1.21 -8.20 23.03
N PRO A 341 1.65 -6.94 22.78
CA PRO A 341 2.98 -6.63 22.30
C PRO A 341 4.10 -7.41 23.02
N GLY A 342 4.99 -8.00 22.23
CA GLY A 342 6.14 -8.79 22.69
C GLY A 342 5.86 -10.28 22.89
N TYR A 343 4.61 -10.74 22.91
CA TYR A 343 4.28 -12.17 23.06
C TYR A 343 3.89 -12.80 21.73
N VAL A 344 4.57 -13.87 21.32
CA VAL A 344 4.16 -14.69 20.16
C VAL A 344 3.35 -15.91 20.61
N ILE A 345 2.53 -16.46 19.71
CA ILE A 345 1.66 -17.60 20.00
C ILE A 345 2.30 -18.90 19.51
N HIS A 346 2.76 -19.76 20.42
CA HIS A 346 3.26 -21.09 20.10
C HIS A 346 2.13 -22.11 20.10
N GLY A 347 1.95 -22.83 18.99
CA GLY A 347 0.97 -23.87 18.78
C GLY A 347 1.38 -25.20 19.40
N ARG A 348 1.72 -26.17 18.54
CA ARG A 348 2.05 -27.55 18.96
C ARG A 348 3.46 -27.68 19.52
N TYR A 349 4.39 -26.88 19.00
CA TYR A 349 5.80 -26.88 19.35
C TYR A 349 6.31 -25.45 19.31
N LYS A 350 7.36 -25.15 20.09
CA LYS A 350 8.05 -23.87 19.98
C LYS A 350 8.95 -23.91 18.74
N VAL A 351 8.56 -23.18 17.70
CA VAL A 351 9.31 -23.09 16.43
C VAL A 351 9.68 -21.66 16.04
N GLN A 352 9.31 -20.68 16.88
CA GLN A 352 9.56 -19.25 16.64
C GLN A 352 10.72 -18.75 17.50
N PHE A 353 11.78 -18.26 16.85
CA PHE A 353 13.04 -17.87 17.50
C PHE A 353 13.47 -16.43 17.21
N ASN A 354 12.68 -15.69 16.44
CA ASN A 354 12.95 -14.28 16.16
C ASN A 354 13.09 -13.48 17.47
N LYS A 355 13.95 -12.45 17.42
CA LYS A 355 14.19 -11.51 18.51
C LYS A 355 13.30 -10.28 18.39
N GLY A 356 12.94 -9.90 17.17
CA GLY A 356 11.89 -8.93 16.88
C GLY A 356 10.71 -9.59 16.19
N GLU A 357 9.50 -9.12 16.44
CA GLU A 357 8.31 -9.56 15.70
C GLU A 357 7.35 -8.38 15.49
N HIS A 358 6.45 -8.54 14.53
CA HIS A 358 5.36 -7.62 14.24
C HIS A 358 4.04 -8.42 14.09
N GLY A 359 2.95 -7.73 13.77
CA GLY A 359 1.61 -8.34 13.67
C GLY A 359 0.74 -8.12 14.92
N PHE A 360 1.21 -7.33 15.87
CA PHE A 360 0.50 -6.96 17.09
C PHE A 360 -0.61 -5.93 16.80
N ASP A 361 -1.31 -5.50 17.85
CA ASP A 361 -2.26 -4.40 17.80
C ASP A 361 -1.65 -3.16 17.11
N ASN A 362 -2.34 -2.63 16.10
CA ASN A 362 -1.88 -1.48 15.36
C ASN A 362 -1.92 -0.17 16.18
N GLU A 363 -2.57 -0.15 17.35
CA GLU A 363 -2.47 0.95 18.32
C GLU A 363 -1.15 0.96 19.10
N ALA A 364 -0.44 -0.17 19.19
CA ALA A 364 0.84 -0.23 19.88
C ALA A 364 1.87 0.69 19.19
N MET A 365 2.56 1.53 19.98
CA MET A 365 3.54 2.49 19.43
C MET A 365 4.65 1.80 18.64
N ASN A 366 5.04 0.60 19.03
CA ASN A 366 6.08 -0.14 18.32
C ASN A 366 5.62 -0.72 16.98
N MET A 367 4.32 -0.74 16.68
CA MET A 367 3.78 -1.08 15.36
C MET A 367 3.62 0.12 14.44
N LYS A 368 3.73 1.35 14.94
CA LYS A 368 3.64 2.55 14.10
C LYS A 368 4.83 2.62 13.14
N THR A 369 4.59 3.14 11.96
CA THR A 369 5.56 3.18 10.86
C THR A 369 5.80 4.62 10.37
N ILE A 370 6.70 4.80 9.41
CA ILE A 370 7.06 6.11 8.86
C ILE A 370 6.19 6.50 7.67
N PHE A 371 6.04 7.82 7.45
CA PHE A 371 5.63 8.40 6.17
C PHE A 371 6.42 9.69 5.92
N ARG A 372 7.07 9.77 4.75
CA ARG A 372 7.83 10.92 4.26
C ARG A 372 7.47 11.16 2.80
N ALA A 373 7.37 12.42 2.41
CA ALA A 373 7.11 12.76 1.02
C ALA A 373 7.86 14.02 0.60
N VAL A 374 8.38 14.06 -0.63
CA VAL A 374 9.04 15.22 -1.22
C VAL A 374 8.73 15.28 -2.71
N GLY A 375 8.61 16.48 -3.28
CA GLY A 375 8.34 16.65 -4.69
C GLY A 375 7.66 17.98 -5.03
N PRO A 376 7.33 18.20 -6.31
CA PRO A 376 6.67 19.43 -6.76
C PRO A 376 5.29 19.64 -6.13
N ALA A 377 4.54 18.56 -5.84
CA ALA A 377 3.19 18.67 -5.28
C ALA A 377 3.17 18.90 -3.76
N PHE A 378 4.23 18.50 -3.04
CA PHE A 378 4.27 18.50 -1.58
C PHE A 378 4.76 19.84 -1.00
N LYS A 379 4.18 20.25 0.13
CA LYS A 379 4.73 21.33 0.98
C LYS A 379 6.13 20.96 1.49
N LYS A 380 6.88 21.97 1.93
CA LYS A 380 8.24 21.83 2.47
C LYS A 380 8.27 22.10 3.97
N GLY A 381 9.18 21.45 4.69
CA GLY A 381 9.37 21.62 6.14
C GLY A 381 8.13 21.32 6.98
N LEU A 382 7.18 20.55 6.47
CA LEU A 382 5.89 20.32 7.14
C LEU A 382 5.92 19.01 7.93
N VAL A 383 5.69 19.10 9.23
CA VAL A 383 5.35 17.93 10.06
C VAL A 383 3.84 17.89 10.26
N VAL A 384 3.20 16.77 9.90
CA VAL A 384 1.77 16.55 10.10
C VAL A 384 1.49 15.60 11.26
N GLU A 385 0.28 15.70 11.81
CA GLU A 385 -0.23 14.75 12.80
C GLU A 385 -0.33 13.33 12.23
N PRO A 386 -0.38 12.30 13.10
CA PRO A 386 -0.51 10.93 12.67
C PRO A 386 -1.79 10.66 11.88
N PHE A 387 -1.72 9.71 10.96
CA PHE A 387 -2.86 9.22 10.19
C PHE A 387 -2.73 7.72 9.87
N GLU A 388 -3.80 7.10 9.40
CA GLU A 388 -3.82 5.67 9.04
C GLU A 388 -3.40 5.43 7.59
N SER A 389 -2.68 4.33 7.35
CA SER A 389 -2.13 3.97 6.02
C SER A 389 -3.19 3.80 4.93
N VAL A 390 -4.44 3.52 5.30
CA VAL A 390 -5.59 3.43 4.40
C VAL A 390 -5.80 4.72 3.58
N ASN A 391 -5.37 5.88 4.09
CA ASN A 391 -5.52 7.17 3.44
C ASN A 391 -4.45 7.44 2.34
N VAL A 392 -3.43 6.59 2.23
CA VAL A 392 -2.35 6.77 1.26
C VAL A 392 -2.84 6.59 -0.17
N TYR A 393 -3.70 5.62 -0.45
CA TYR A 393 -4.20 5.36 -1.80
C TYR A 393 -4.88 6.58 -2.43
N ALA A 394 -5.76 7.26 -1.69
CA ALA A 394 -6.43 8.47 -2.17
C ALA A 394 -5.42 9.58 -2.52
N LEU A 395 -4.36 9.73 -1.73
CA LEU A 395 -3.26 10.63 -2.03
C LEU A 395 -2.52 10.24 -3.31
N LEU A 396 -2.22 8.95 -3.50
CA LEU A 396 -1.55 8.48 -4.70
C LEU A 396 -2.40 8.73 -5.95
N CYS A 397 -3.71 8.51 -5.87
CA CYS A 397 -4.66 8.80 -6.96
C CYS A 397 -4.71 10.30 -7.29
N GLU A 398 -4.77 11.18 -6.27
CA GLU A 398 -4.72 12.63 -6.45
C GLU A 398 -3.41 13.06 -7.14
N LEU A 399 -2.26 12.56 -6.68
CA LEU A 399 -0.95 12.88 -7.27
C LEU A 399 -0.82 12.40 -8.72
N LEU A 400 -1.49 11.32 -9.05
CA LEU A 400 -1.58 10.80 -10.41
C LEU A 400 -2.74 11.41 -11.19
N GLY A 401 -3.61 12.26 -10.63
CA GLY A 401 -4.79 12.77 -11.34
C GLY A 401 -5.62 11.65 -11.98
N ILE A 402 -5.87 10.58 -11.23
CA ILE A 402 -6.74 9.46 -11.62
C ILE A 402 -7.92 9.36 -10.68
N THR A 403 -9.04 8.84 -11.19
CA THR A 403 -10.21 8.52 -10.37
C THR A 403 -9.90 7.32 -9.50
N PRO A 404 -10.04 7.41 -8.17
CA PRO A 404 -9.80 6.27 -7.30
C PRO A 404 -10.92 5.21 -7.43
N GLU A 405 -10.57 3.94 -7.24
CA GLU A 405 -11.54 2.85 -7.02
C GLU A 405 -12.26 3.04 -5.66
N PRO A 406 -13.39 2.37 -5.40
CA PRO A 406 -13.99 2.37 -4.06
C PRO A 406 -13.00 1.96 -2.97
N HIS A 407 -12.79 2.85 -1.99
CA HIS A 407 -11.81 2.69 -0.92
C HIS A 407 -12.35 3.19 0.42
N ASP A 408 -11.65 2.84 1.50
CA ASP A 408 -12.00 3.19 2.87
C ASP A 408 -11.26 4.45 3.37
N GLY A 409 -10.21 4.88 2.66
CA GLY A 409 -9.45 6.09 3.00
C GLY A 409 -10.14 7.40 2.64
N SER A 410 -9.53 8.53 3.03
CA SER A 410 -10.01 9.88 2.70
C SER A 410 -8.84 10.80 2.30
N LEU A 411 -8.96 11.46 1.14
CA LEU A 411 -7.99 12.45 0.68
C LEU A 411 -7.89 13.63 1.64
N GLU A 412 -8.97 14.02 2.32
CA GLU A 412 -8.97 15.20 3.21
C GLU A 412 -7.98 15.06 4.38
N VAL A 413 -7.61 13.82 4.75
CA VAL A 413 -6.60 13.55 5.78
C VAL A 413 -5.19 13.94 5.31
N THR A 414 -4.88 13.75 4.03
CA THR A 414 -3.54 13.93 3.45
C THR A 414 -3.42 15.17 2.56
N LYS A 415 -4.55 15.76 2.13
CA LYS A 415 -4.62 17.01 1.36
C LYS A 415 -3.85 18.18 1.98
N PRO A 416 -3.79 18.36 3.32
CA PRO A 416 -2.96 19.41 3.92
C PRO A 416 -1.46 19.29 3.61
N MET A 417 -0.98 18.13 3.17
CA MET A 417 0.41 17.90 2.74
C MET A 417 0.73 18.53 1.37
N LEU A 418 -0.30 18.80 0.56
CA LEU A 418 -0.15 19.30 -0.82
C LEU A 418 -0.12 20.83 -0.86
N ARG A 419 0.59 21.40 -1.84
CA ARG A 419 0.59 22.84 -2.11
C ARG A 419 -0.76 23.26 -2.69
N SER A 420 -1.22 24.47 -2.37
CA SER A 420 -2.51 25.06 -2.81
C SER A 420 -2.64 25.34 -4.32
N GLY A 421 -1.80 24.71 -5.15
CA GLY A 421 -1.81 24.79 -6.61
C GLY A 421 -1.52 23.45 -7.29
N ALA A 422 -1.60 22.32 -6.57
CA ALA A 422 -1.85 21.04 -7.23
C ALA A 422 -3.17 21.20 -8.03
N PRO A 423 -3.26 20.72 -9.28
CA PRO A 423 -4.45 20.91 -10.10
C PRO A 423 -5.66 20.26 -9.43
N LEU A 424 -6.37 21.03 -8.61
CA LEU A 424 -7.66 20.67 -8.06
C LEU A 424 -8.63 20.66 -9.22
N HIS A 425 -9.04 19.46 -9.66
CA HIS A 425 -10.17 19.35 -10.58
C HIS A 425 -11.43 19.90 -9.89
N PRO A 426 -12.19 20.79 -10.54
CA PRO A 426 -13.50 21.18 -10.02
C PRO A 426 -14.41 19.95 -10.08
N ALA A 427 -15.03 19.62 -8.95
CA ALA A 427 -16.04 18.58 -8.84
C ALA A 427 -17.04 18.70 -10.00
N GLY A 428 -17.15 17.63 -10.81
CA GLY A 428 -18.03 17.58 -11.97
C GLY A 428 -19.45 17.96 -11.58
N LYS A 429 -19.94 19.09 -12.09
CA LYS A 429 -21.37 19.40 -12.02
C LYS A 429 -22.10 18.38 -12.89
N MET A 430 -22.92 17.53 -12.29
CA MET A 430 -23.91 16.72 -13.02
C MET A 430 -24.74 17.66 -13.91
N PRO A 431 -24.89 17.40 -15.21
CA PRO A 431 -25.79 18.18 -16.04
C PRO A 431 -27.22 17.83 -15.64
N LEU A 432 -27.92 18.80 -15.06
CA LEU A 432 -29.34 18.78 -14.82
C LEU A 432 -30.06 18.78 -16.19
N MET A 433 -30.52 17.62 -16.65
CA MET A 433 -31.40 17.51 -17.81
C MET A 433 -32.77 18.12 -17.46
N LEU A 434 -32.98 19.40 -17.81
CA LEU A 434 -34.34 19.95 -17.93
C LEU A 434 -34.88 19.57 -19.32
N GLY A 435 -35.73 18.53 -19.36
CA GLY A 435 -36.56 18.24 -20.52
C GLY A 435 -37.73 19.23 -20.59
N LEU A 436 -37.68 20.17 -21.55
CA LEU A 436 -38.84 20.96 -21.96
C LEU A 436 -39.73 20.09 -22.86
N ALA A 437 -40.91 19.71 -22.36
CA ALA A 437 -41.96 19.09 -23.16
C ALA A 437 -42.68 20.15 -24.02
N LEU A 438 -42.47 20.10 -25.33
CA LEU A 438 -43.23 20.86 -26.33
C LEU A 438 -44.47 20.05 -26.72
N VAL A 439 -45.64 20.51 -26.28
CA VAL A 439 -46.95 20.01 -26.73
C VAL A 439 -47.29 20.73 -28.04
N LEU A 440 -47.19 20.03 -29.17
CA LEU A 440 -47.75 20.46 -30.44
C LEU A 440 -49.19 19.93 -30.55
N GLY A 441 -50.16 20.85 -30.48
CA GLY A 441 -51.57 20.57 -30.73
C GLY A 441 -51.84 20.40 -32.21
N CYS A 442 -52.46 19.28 -32.58
CA CYS A 442 -53.02 19.03 -33.89
C CYS A 442 -54.30 19.84 -34.09
N TRP A 443 -54.37 20.62 -35.18
CA TRP A 443 -55.60 21.10 -35.78
C TRP A 443 -55.73 20.47 -37.16
N GLY A 444 -56.90 19.89 -37.45
CA GLY A 444 -57.23 19.34 -38.76
C GLY A 444 -58.56 18.61 -38.72
N GLY A 445 -59.66 19.36 -38.82
CA GLY A 445 -61.00 18.82 -39.04
C GLY A 445 -61.44 19.01 -40.49
N LEU A 446 -62.16 17.99 -40.98
CA LEU A 446 -63.16 17.97 -42.06
C LEU A 446 -62.67 18.20 -43.50
N PHE A 447 -62.52 17.11 -44.26
CA PHE A 447 -63.56 16.59 -45.17
C PHE A 447 -63.34 15.10 -45.45
#